data_AF-A0AAN8FQ18-F1
#
_entry.id   AF-A0AAN8FQ18-F1
#
_cell.length_a   1.000
_cell.length_b   1.000
_cell.length_c   1.000
_cell.angle_alpha   90.00
_cell.angle_beta   90.00
_cell.angle_gamma   90.00
#
_symmetry.space_group_name_H-M   'P 1'
#
loop_
_entity.id
_entity.type
_entity.pdbx_description
1 polymer ?
#
loop_
_entity_poly.entity_id
_entity_poly.type
_entity_poly.pdbx_seq_one_letter_code
_entity_poly.pdbx_strand_id
1 'polypeptide(L)'
;KCSRKNFHDGWEREGAAIAVYHKGELIVDLQGGYADKSSGRKWTPDTRTVVFSATKAVGALCVAMLVDRGHISYADKMSKLWP
;
A
#
# COMPACT_ATOMS: atom_id res chain seq x y z
N LYS A 1 3.84 19.67 -6.03
CA LYS A 1 3.51 20.17 -7.39
C LYS A 1 3.10 19.06 -8.38
N CYS A 2 3.62 17.83 -8.28
CA CYS A 2 3.27 16.72 -9.20
C CYS A 2 1.83 16.18 -9.04
N SER A 3 1.38 15.83 -7.82
CA SER A 3 0.06 15.21 -7.61
C SER A 3 -1.14 16.08 -8.01
N ARG A 4 -1.06 17.42 -7.88
CA ARG A 4 -2.15 18.33 -8.28
C ARG A 4 -2.51 18.24 -9.77
N LYS A 5 -1.51 17.97 -10.62
CA LYS A 5 -1.72 17.83 -12.07
C LYS A 5 -2.55 16.57 -12.37
N ASN A 6 -2.29 15.46 -11.67
CA ASN A 6 -3.05 14.22 -11.86
C ASN A 6 -4.55 14.40 -11.55
N PHE A 7 -4.89 15.21 -10.55
CA PHE A 7 -6.28 15.56 -10.24
C PHE A 7 -6.88 16.51 -11.29
N HIS A 8 -6.13 17.54 -11.69
CA HIS A 8 -6.58 18.51 -12.70
C HIS A 8 -6.84 17.87 -14.06
N ASP A 9 -5.94 16.99 -14.50
CA ASP A 9 -6.01 16.31 -15.79
C ASP A 9 -6.97 15.09 -15.76
N GLY A 10 -7.61 14.84 -14.61
CA GLY A 10 -8.64 13.80 -14.44
C GLY A 10 -8.10 12.36 -14.36
N TRP A 11 -6.78 12.17 -14.24
CA TRP A 11 -6.16 10.85 -14.07
C TRP A 11 -6.47 10.27 -12.69
N GLU A 12 -6.54 11.12 -11.67
CA GLU A 12 -7.03 10.79 -10.34
C GLU A 12 -8.45 11.32 -10.17
N ARG A 13 -9.43 10.50 -10.56
CA ARG A 13 -10.85 10.91 -10.60
C ARG A 13 -11.48 11.13 -9.22
N GLU A 14 -10.88 10.53 -8.19
CA GLU A 14 -11.38 10.43 -6.82
C GLU A 14 -10.41 11.08 -5.84
N GLY A 15 -9.73 10.27 -5.04
CA GLY A 15 -8.70 10.68 -4.11
C GLY A 15 -7.52 9.71 -4.17
N ALA A 16 -6.36 10.23 -3.80
CA ALA A 16 -5.11 9.51 -3.82
C ALA A 16 -4.19 10.01 -2.71
N ALA A 17 -3.29 9.15 -2.27
CA ALA A 17 -2.22 9.46 -1.34
C ALA A 17 -0.89 8.88 -1.82
N ILE A 18 0.20 9.58 -1.52
CA ILE A 18 1.56 9.18 -1.85
C ILE A 18 2.50 9.51 -0.69
N ALA A 19 3.28 8.52 -0.27
CA ALA A 19 4.37 8.67 0.66
C ALA A 19 5.68 8.24 -0.01
N VAL A 20 6.75 9.02 0.15
CA VAL A 20 8.09 8.69 -0.37
C VAL A 20 9.08 8.75 0.77
N TYR A 21 9.81 7.65 0.93
CA TYR A 21 10.89 7.52 1.89
C TYR A 21 12.24 7.52 1.18
N HIS A 22 13.21 8.25 1.72
CA HIS A 22 14.60 8.22 1.27
C HIS A 22 15.49 7.98 2.49
N LYS A 23 16.28 6.90 2.47
CA LYS A 23 17.15 6.48 3.58
C LYS A 23 16.42 6.36 4.93
N GLY A 24 15.18 5.87 4.90
CA GLY A 24 14.35 5.69 6.09
C GLY A 24 13.59 6.94 6.54
N GLU A 25 13.85 8.11 5.94
CA GLU A 25 13.15 9.35 6.27
C GLU A 25 12.00 9.64 5.30
N LEU A 26 10.85 10.05 5.84
CA LEU A 26 9.68 10.47 5.08
C LEU A 26 9.93 11.86 4.49
N ILE A 27 10.13 11.95 3.17
CA ILE A 27 10.44 13.21 2.48
C ILE A 27 9.26 13.77 1.68
N VAL A 28 8.25 12.94 1.40
CA VAL A 28 6.99 13.35 0.78
C VAL A 28 5.86 12.62 1.48
N ASP A 29 4.87 13.36 1.94
CA ASP A 29 3.60 12.85 2.44
C ASP A 29 2.50 13.75 1.90
N LEU A 30 1.76 13.26 0.89
CA LEU A 30 0.74 14.04 0.20
C LEU A 30 -0.52 13.19 0.02
N GLN A 31 -1.66 13.85 0.18
CA GLN A 31 -2.97 13.27 -0.08
C GLN A 31 -3.94 14.33 -0.61
N GLY A 32 -5.02 13.90 -1.25
CA GLY A 32 -6.04 14.79 -1.72
C GLY A 32 -7.19 14.10 -2.44
N GLY A 33 -8.18 14.90 -2.82
CA GLY A 33 -9.38 14.44 -3.52
C GLY A 33 -10.48 13.97 -2.57
N TYR A 34 -11.26 13.00 -3.03
CA TYR A 34 -12.42 12.45 -2.32
C TYR A 34 -12.15 11.01 -1.88
N ALA A 35 -12.55 10.68 -0.66
CA ALA A 35 -12.63 9.30 -0.21
C ALA A 35 -13.89 8.60 -0.76
N ASP A 36 -14.92 9.39 -1.08
CA ASP A 36 -16.10 8.98 -1.82
C ASP A 36 -16.73 10.22 -2.47
N LYS A 37 -16.66 10.32 -3.80
CA LYS A 37 -17.27 11.45 -4.54
C LYS A 37 -18.78 11.52 -4.38
N SER A 38 -19.44 10.36 -4.34
CA SER A 38 -20.90 10.29 -4.43
C SER A 38 -21.57 10.91 -3.21
N SER A 39 -20.94 10.74 -2.04
CA SER A 39 -21.34 11.38 -0.78
C SER A 39 -20.61 12.70 -0.50
N GLY A 40 -19.69 13.13 -1.38
CA GLY A 40 -18.87 14.33 -1.19
C GLY A 40 -17.81 14.21 -0.10
N ARG A 41 -17.59 13.03 0.47
CA ARG A 41 -16.66 12.80 1.58
C ARG A 41 -15.21 12.99 1.13
N LYS A 42 -14.51 13.91 1.79
CA LYS A 42 -13.12 14.26 1.47
C LYS A 42 -12.12 13.21 1.98
N TRP A 43 -10.99 13.14 1.29
CA TRP A 43 -9.84 12.36 1.76
C TRP A 43 -9.24 13.02 3.01
N THR A 44 -8.95 12.21 4.02
CA THR A 44 -8.31 12.58 5.29
C THR A 44 -7.12 11.67 5.55
N PRO A 45 -6.21 12.02 6.50
CA PRO A 45 -5.08 11.15 6.85
C PRO A 45 -5.52 9.73 7.29
N ASP A 46 -6.71 9.61 7.87
CA ASP A 46 -7.27 8.34 8.33
C ASP A 46 -8.05 7.58 7.25
N THR A 47 -8.11 8.11 6.02
CA THR A 47 -8.83 7.46 4.92
C THR A 47 -8.13 6.16 4.53
N ARG A 48 -8.85 5.05 4.70
CA ARG A 48 -8.40 3.72 4.30
C ARG A 48 -8.93 3.39 2.91
N THR A 49 -8.10 2.74 2.11
CA THR A 49 -8.47 2.25 0.77
C THR A 49 -8.01 0.81 0.57
N VAL A 50 -8.64 0.12 -0.38
CA VAL A 50 -8.23 -1.22 -0.78
C VAL A 50 -6.99 -1.10 -1.66
N VAL A 51 -5.88 -1.71 -1.23
CA VAL A 51 -4.59 -1.68 -1.95
C VAL A 51 -4.40 -2.85 -2.93
N PHE A 52 -5.42 -3.70 -3.08
CA PHE A 52 -5.46 -4.85 -3.98
C PHE A 52 -4.20 -5.73 -3.90
N SER A 53 -3.55 -5.98 -5.03
CA SER A 53 -2.39 -6.87 -5.12
C SER A 53 -1.17 -6.36 -4.36
N ALA A 54 -1.11 -5.09 -3.94
CA ALA A 54 -0.04 -4.60 -3.09
C ALA A 54 0.02 -5.38 -1.75
N THR A 55 -1.10 -5.96 -1.30
CA THR A 55 -1.14 -6.85 -0.13
C THR A 55 -0.20 -8.06 -0.27
N LYS A 56 0.14 -8.49 -1.49
CA LYS A 56 1.10 -9.60 -1.71
C LYS A 56 2.48 -9.29 -1.14
N ALA A 57 2.92 -8.02 -1.16
CA ALA A 57 4.19 -7.63 -0.58
C ALA A 57 4.20 -7.85 0.95
N VAL A 58 3.11 -7.47 1.63
CA VAL A 58 2.92 -7.71 3.07
C VAL A 58 2.85 -9.21 3.36
N GLY A 59 2.10 -9.98 2.57
CA GLY A 59 2.04 -11.43 2.71
C GLY A 59 3.40 -12.11 2.54
N ALA A 60 4.18 -11.69 1.54
CA ALA A 60 5.54 -12.17 1.32
C ALA A 60 6.47 -11.81 2.49
N LEU A 61 6.32 -10.61 3.08
CA LEU A 61 7.07 -10.21 4.26
C LEU A 61 6.77 -11.11 5.47
N CYS A 62 5.50 -11.47 5.70
CA CYS A 62 5.14 -12.41 6.77
C CYS A 62 5.86 -13.77 6.59
N VAL A 63 5.90 -14.29 5.35
CA VAL A 63 6.63 -15.53 5.05
C VAL A 63 8.14 -15.35 5.26
N ALA A 64 8.71 -14.24 4.80
CA ALA A 64 10.13 -13.93 5.01
C ALA A 64 10.49 -13.86 6.50
N MET A 65 9.63 -13.28 7.34
CA MET A 65 9.81 -13.26 8.79
C MET A 65 9.78 -14.66 9.42
N LEU A 66 8.94 -15.57 8.90
CA LEU A 66 8.93 -16.96 9.37
C LEU A 66 10.21 -17.70 8.98
N VAL A 67 10.75 -17.43 7.78
CA VAL A 67 12.04 -17.99 7.34
C VAL A 67 13.18 -17.44 8.18
N ASP A 68 13.25 -16.13 8.37
CA ASP A 68 14.29 -15.45 9.16
C ASP A 68 14.34 -15.98 10.60
N ARG A 69 13.18 -16.28 11.18
CA ARG A 69 13.04 -16.86 12.53
C ARG A 69 13.26 -18.38 12.58
N GLY A 70 13.55 -19.03 11.45
CA GLY A 70 13.82 -20.46 11.37
C GLY A 70 12.59 -21.37 11.50
N HIS A 71 11.37 -20.84 11.34
CA HIS A 71 10.15 -21.66 11.43
C HIS A 71 9.88 -22.49 10.16
N ILE A 72 10.27 -21.97 9.00
CA ILE A 72 10.15 -22.63 7.69
C ILE A 72 11.38 -22.33 6.84
N SER A 73 11.62 -23.14 5.81
CA SER A 73 12.66 -22.88 4.81
C SER A 73 12.04 -22.60 3.45
N TYR A 74 12.65 -21.73 2.64
CA TYR A 74 12.25 -21.56 1.24
C TYR A 74 12.40 -22.84 0.41
N ALA A 75 13.21 -23.79 0.86
CA ALA A 75 13.36 -25.10 0.23
C ALA A 75 12.31 -26.13 0.70
N ASP A 76 11.47 -25.80 1.70
CA ASP A 76 10.43 -26.70 2.18
C ASP A 76 9.38 -26.94 1.08
N LYS A 77 8.98 -28.20 0.91
CA LYS A 77 7.84 -28.54 0.06
C LYS A 77 6.56 -28.06 0.72
N MET A 78 5.62 -27.52 -0.06
CA MET A 78 4.32 -27.11 0.48
C MET A 78 3.58 -28.26 1.18
N SER A 79 3.72 -29.50 0.70
CA SER A 79 3.13 -30.70 1.32
C SER A 79 3.63 -30.98 2.75
N LYS A 80 4.78 -30.42 3.14
CA LYS A 80 5.28 -30.49 4.53
C LYS A 80 4.53 -29.52 5.45
N LEU A 81 4.13 -28.37 4.92
CA LEU A 81 3.48 -27.28 5.66
C LEU A 81 1.96 -27.42 5.65
N TRP A 82 1.41 -27.94 4.56
CA TRP A 82 0.00 -28.24 4.36
C TRP A 82 -0.13 -29.62 3.72
N PRO A 83 -0.38 -30.66 4.53
CA PRO A 83 -0.59 -32.04 4.07
C PRO A 83 -1.86 -32.22 3.23
#